data_AF-A0A645CEL1-F1
#
_entry.id   AF-A0A645CEL1-F1
#
_cell.length_a   1.000
_cell.length_b   1.000
_cell.length_c   1.000
_cell.angle_alpha   90.00
_cell.angle_beta   90.00
_cell.angle_gamma   90.00
#
_symmetry.space_group_name_H-M   'P 1'
#
loop_
_entity.id
_entity.type
_entity.pdbx_description
1 polymer ?
#
loop_
_entity_poly.entity_id
_entity_poly.type
_entity_poly.pdbx_seq_one_letter_code
_entity_poly.pdbx_strand_id
1 'polypeptide(L)'
;MTGSLTARLEGNSTPSYLCSVMYFDYAGRLTAVKHKLNTDSIVTLAKNTYDELGRLKTNKKNKQSALISSYAYNIRSWMKSIASPSF
;
A
#
# COMPACT_ATOMS: atom_id res chain seq x y z
N MET A 1 -4.24 -11.03 7.62
CA MET A 1 -3.01 -10.74 6.84
C MET A 1 -2.91 -11.79 5.75
N THR A 2 -2.56 -11.41 4.53
CA THR A 2 -2.27 -12.35 3.43
C THR A 2 -0.88 -12.09 2.89
N GLY A 3 -0.24 -13.09 2.31
CA GLY A 3 1.09 -12.94 1.71
C GLY A 3 1.29 -13.85 0.51
N SER A 4 2.23 -13.47 -0.35
CA SER A 4 2.64 -14.25 -1.51
C SER A 4 4.16 -14.20 -1.68
N LEU A 5 4.69 -15.23 -2.33
CA LEU A 5 6.10 -15.34 -2.70
C LEU A 5 6.18 -15.58 -4.20
N THR A 6 6.83 -14.67 -4.92
CA THR A 6 7.08 -14.80 -6.35
C THR A 6 8.56 -15.07 -6.57
N ALA A 7 8.90 -16.15 -7.26
CA ALA A 7 10.27 -16.44 -7.69
C ALA A 7 10.46 -16.07 -9.16
N ARG A 8 11.58 -15.42 -9.49
CA ARG A 8 12.00 -15.14 -10.86
C ARG A 8 13.37 -15.77 -11.11
N LEU A 9 13.45 -16.62 -12.13
CA LEU A 9 14.66 -17.31 -12.58
C LEU A 9 15.07 -16.76 -13.94
N GLU A 10 16.35 -16.39 -14.08
CA GLU A 10 16.93 -15.89 -15.33
C GLU A 10 18.04 -16.86 -15.79
N GLY A 11 17.69 -17.79 -16.69
CA GLY A 11 18.60 -18.85 -17.14
C GLY A 11 19.08 -19.74 -16.00
N ASN A 12 20.39 -20.04 -15.96
CA ASN A 12 21.03 -20.86 -14.92
C ASN A 12 21.43 -20.06 -13.66
N SER A 13 20.94 -18.84 -13.51
CA SER A 13 21.26 -17.98 -12.36
C SER A 13 20.56 -18.43 -11.07
N THR A 14 21.01 -17.93 -9.92
CA THR A 14 20.24 -18.06 -8.67
C THR A 14 18.91 -17.31 -8.79
N PRO A 15 17.77 -17.90 -8.37
CA PRO A 15 16.48 -17.22 -8.43
C PRO A 15 16.43 -16.02 -7.49
N SER A 16 15.68 -14.99 -7.91
CA SER A 16 15.29 -13.87 -7.04
C SER A 16 13.89 -14.09 -6.48
N TYR A 17 13.66 -13.64 -5.26
CA TYR A 17 12.42 -13.83 -4.52
C TYR A 17 11.83 -12.50 -4.12
N LEU A 18 10.58 -12.27 -4.50
CA LEU A 18 9.78 -11.15 -4.03
C LEU A 18 8.71 -11.66 -3.06
N CYS A 19 8.85 -11.31 -1.79
CA CYS A 19 7.82 -11.54 -0.80
C CYS A 19 6.91 -10.31 -0.71
N SER A 20 5.60 -10.53 -0.80
CA SER A 20 4.56 -9.51 -0.63
C SER A 20 3.68 -9.84 0.55
N VAL A 21 3.39 -8.85 1.40
CA VAL A 21 2.49 -9.00 2.55
C VAL A 21 1.48 -7.87 2.58
N MET A 22 0.20 -8.23 2.70
CA MET A 22 -0.94 -7.33 2.77
C MET A 22 -1.60 -7.42 4.15
N TYR A 23 -1.81 -6.26 4.76
CA TYR A 23 -2.44 -6.11 6.07
C TYR A 23 -3.84 -5.54 5.90
N PHE A 24 -4.77 -5.99 6.74
CA PHE A 24 -6.16 -5.57 6.68
C PHE A 24 -6.63 -5.19 8.07
N ASP A 25 -7.58 -4.27 8.15
CA ASP A 25 -8.31 -4.02 9.39
C ASP A 25 -9.41 -5.06 9.63
N TYR A 26 -10.15 -4.92 10.73
CA TYR A 26 -11.24 -5.84 11.10
C TYR A 26 -12.38 -5.87 10.08
N ALA A 27 -12.53 -4.84 9.25
CA ALA A 27 -13.55 -4.75 8.21
C ALA A 27 -13.06 -5.30 6.86
N GLY A 28 -11.85 -5.89 6.81
CA GLY A 28 -11.27 -6.47 5.60
C GLY A 28 -10.70 -5.44 4.62
N ARG A 29 -10.48 -4.19 5.04
CA ARG A 29 -9.93 -3.12 4.17
C ARG A 29 -8.40 -3.11 4.25
N LEU A 30 -7.74 -2.92 3.12
CA LEU A 30 -6.28 -2.97 2.99
C LEU A 30 -5.60 -1.78 3.70
N THR A 31 -4.89 -2.03 4.79
CA THR A 31 -4.21 -0.99 5.57
C THR A 31 -2.73 -0.80 5.20
N ALA A 32 -2.05 -1.86 4.74
CA ALA A 32 -0.67 -1.74 4.30
C ALA A 32 -0.26 -2.83 3.28
N VAL A 33 0.65 -2.46 2.38
CA VAL A 33 1.35 -3.37 1.48
C VAL A 33 2.85 -3.26 1.74
N LYS A 34 3.51 -4.39 1.99
CA LYS A 34 4.96 -4.46 2.22
C LYS A 34 5.61 -5.45 1.25
N HIS A 35 6.82 -5.13 0.81
CA HIS A 35 7.63 -6.00 -0.04
C HIS A 35 9.02 -6.21 0.53
N LYS A 36 9.58 -7.38 0.26
CA LYS A 36 10.97 -7.73 0.52
C LYS A 36 11.53 -8.43 -0.72
N LEU A 37 12.58 -7.87 -1.30
CA LEU A 37 13.35 -8.51 -2.36
C LEU A 37 14.50 -9.28 -1.72
N ASN A 38 14.56 -10.59 -1.93
CA ASN A 38 15.60 -11.46 -1.37
C ASN A 38 15.82 -11.22 0.14
N THR A 39 17.03 -10.80 0.51
CA THR A 39 17.46 -10.50 1.88
C THR A 39 17.41 -9.01 2.21
N ASP A 40 16.96 -8.15 1.28
CA ASP A 40 16.93 -6.70 1.46
C ASP A 40 15.97 -6.25 2.58
N SER A 41 16.07 -4.97 2.93
CA SER A 41 15.17 -4.35 3.90
C SER A 41 13.72 -4.33 3.40
N ILE A 42 12.76 -4.49 4.32
CA ILE A 42 11.34 -4.44 4.00
C ILE A 42 10.91 -3.01 3.63
N VAL A 43 10.39 -2.87 2.42
CA VAL A 43 9.79 -1.65 1.90
C VAL A 43 8.28 -1.67 2.17
N THR A 44 7.71 -0.55 2.62
CA THR A 44 6.24 -0.41 2.69
C THR A 44 5.79 0.41 1.50
N LEU A 45 5.16 -0.25 0.53
CA LEU A 45 4.73 0.39 -0.70
C LEU A 45 3.57 1.35 -0.46
N ALA A 46 2.60 0.92 0.35
CA ALA A 46 1.41 1.70 0.66
C ALA A 46 1.03 1.54 2.13
N LYS A 47 0.55 2.63 2.73
CA LYS A 47 -0.25 2.63 3.96
C LYS A 47 -1.52 3.42 3.70
N ASN A 48 -2.66 2.80 3.98
CA ASN A 48 -3.96 3.44 3.83
C ASN A 48 -4.56 3.70 5.21
N THR A 49 -5.28 4.81 5.31
CA THR A 49 -6.23 5.03 6.40
C THR A 49 -7.61 5.25 5.83
N TYR A 50 -8.63 4.97 6.64
CA TYR A 50 -10.02 5.07 6.26
C TYR A 50 -10.73 6.03 7.21
N ASP A 51 -11.75 6.72 6.70
CA ASP A 51 -12.65 7.48 7.56
C ASP A 51 -13.63 6.55 8.28
N GLU A 52 -14.47 7.12 9.13
CA GLU A 52 -15.43 6.37 9.97
C GLU A 52 -16.46 5.61 9.13
N LEU A 53 -16.73 6.05 7.90
CA LEU A 53 -17.62 5.39 6.95
C LEU A 53 -16.88 4.33 6.11
N GLY A 54 -15.56 4.17 6.31
CA GLY A 54 -14.74 3.19 5.61
C GLY A 54 -14.26 3.60 4.23
N ARG A 55 -14.34 4.88 3.88
CA ARG A 55 -13.81 5.41 2.63
C ARG A 55 -12.33 5.72 2.80
N LEU A 56 -11.54 5.57 1.73
CA LEU A 56 -10.10 5.85 1.77
C LEU A 56 -9.88 7.31 2.15
N LYS A 57 -9.19 7.57 3.26
CA LYS A 57 -8.91 8.91 3.77
C LYS A 57 -7.52 9.38 3.39
N THR A 58 -6.52 8.52 3.57
CA THR A 58 -5.14 8.80 3.14
C THR A 58 -4.48 7.59 2.53
N ASN A 59 -3.57 7.84 1.59
CA ASN A 59 -2.62 6.86 1.06
C ASN A 59 -1.21 7.43 1.19
N LYS A 60 -0.33 6.73 1.90
CA LYS A 60 1.09 7.08 2.04
C LYS A 60 1.95 6.10 1.27
N LYS A 61 2.79 6.60 0.36
CA LYS A 61 3.64 5.79 -0.51
C LYS A 61 5.06 5.65 0.04
N ASN A 62 5.65 4.47 -0.11
CA ASN A 62 7.07 4.20 0.18
C ASN A 62 7.59 4.67 1.56
N LYS A 63 6.75 4.63 2.61
CA LYS A 63 7.03 5.25 3.94
C LYS A 63 7.40 6.76 3.90
N GLN A 64 7.33 7.44 2.76
CA GLN A 64 7.73 8.83 2.61
C GLN A 64 6.61 9.76 3.07
N SER A 65 6.86 10.56 4.12
CA SER A 65 5.87 11.52 4.62
C SER A 65 5.53 12.60 3.60
N ALA A 66 6.46 12.89 2.69
CA ALA A 66 6.25 13.81 1.58
C ALA A 66 5.45 13.21 0.42
N LEU A 67 5.05 11.93 0.45
CA LEU A 67 4.25 11.27 -0.59
C LEU A 67 2.95 10.73 0.00
N ILE A 68 2.12 11.66 0.50
CA ILE A 68 0.80 11.36 1.07
C ILE A 68 -0.27 11.99 0.18
N SER A 69 -1.20 11.17 -0.30
CA SER A 69 -2.43 11.65 -0.92
C SER A 69 -3.56 11.60 0.10
N SER A 70 -4.35 12.67 0.19
CA SER A 70 -5.53 12.76 1.06
C SER A 70 -6.79 12.94 0.24
N TYR A 71 -7.88 12.31 0.67
CA TYR A 71 -9.15 12.28 -0.05
C TYR A 71 -10.26 12.82 0.85
N ALA A 72 -11.08 13.71 0.30
CA ALA A 72 -12.26 14.24 0.99
C ALA A 72 -13.52 13.95 0.18
N TYR A 73 -14.64 13.78 0.88
CA TYR A 73 -15.91 13.40 0.29
C TYR A 73 -17.03 14.31 0.79
N ASN A 74 -18.07 14.47 -0.02
CA ASN A 74 -19.31 15.12 0.43
C ASN A 74 -20.23 14.13 1.17
N ILE A 75 -21.40 14.62 1.61
CA ILE A 75 -22.40 13.81 2.34
C ILE A 75 -23.00 12.66 1.52
N ARG A 76 -22.88 12.71 0.18
CA ARG A 76 -23.32 11.64 -0.74
C ARG A 76 -22.19 10.67 -1.09
N SER A 77 -21.05 10.76 -0.40
CA SER A 77 -19.84 9.98 -0.66
C SER A 77 -19.19 10.20 -2.02
N TRP A 78 -19.50 11.31 -2.71
CA TRP A 78 -18.77 11.70 -3.90
C TRP A 78 -17.47 12.39 -3.51
N MET A 79 -16.40 12.10 -4.26
CA MET A 79 -15.09 12.69 -4.06
C MET A 79 -15.17 14.20 -4.29
N LYS A 80 -14.82 14.97 -3.26
CA LYS A 80 -14.85 16.43 -3.25
C LYS A 80 -13.48 17.02 -3.59
N SER A 81 -12.40 16.39 -3.11
CA SER A 81 -11.04 16.83 -3.38
C SER A 81 -10.04 15.70 -3.21
N ILE A 82 -8.92 15.82 -3.93
CA ILE A 82 -7.69 15.06 -3.71
C ILE A 82 -6.59 16.10 -3.44
N ALA A 83 -5.84 15.92 -2.36
CA ALA A 83 -4.63 16.69 -2.10
C ALA A 83 -3.43 15.75 -2.24
N SER A 84 -2.48 16.10 -3.10
CA SER A 84 -1.28 15.29 -3.35
C SER A 84 -0.08 16.20 -3.57
N PRO A 85 1.13 15.81 -3.13
CA PRO A 85 2.36 16.54 -3.44
C PRO A 85 2.68 16.61 -4.95
N SER A 86 1.99 15.81 -5.78
CA SER A 86 2.23 15.71 -7.21
C SER A 86 1.28 16.55 -8.08
N PHE A 87 0.24 17.17 -7.50
CA PHE A 87 -0.70 18.08 -8.18
C PHE A 87 -1.69 18.72 -7.19
#